data_AF-A0A946HAC8-F1
#
_entry.id   AF-A0A946HAC8-F1
#
_cell.length_a   1.000
_cell.length_b   1.000
_cell.length_c   1.000
_cell.angle_alpha   90.00
_cell.angle_beta   90.00
_cell.angle_gamma   90.00
#
_symmetry.space_group_name_H-M   'P 1'
#
loop_
_entity.id
_entity.type
_entity.pdbx_description
1 polymer ?
#
loop_
_entity_poly.entity_id
_entity_poly.type
_entity_poly.pdbx_seq_one_letter_code
_entity_poly.pdbx_strand_id
1 'polypeptide(L)'
;FLSLRPSPPLHGLNQLAQQCVISFDPFRKAATTKELERRRKANLTPAQDHLLQRWGYPYVMDEFRFHITLTGRVDDSEAEQIINALKPALDPLLSDPFIINELALAAERADGQFCILERANLLA
;
A
#
# COMPACT_ATOMS: atom_id res chain seq x y z
N PHE A 1 -8.97 4.48 -9.50
CA PHE A 1 -7.71 5.22 -9.31
C PHE A 1 -6.63 4.56 -10.13
N LEU A 2 -5.63 5.31 -10.57
CA LEU A 2 -4.50 4.78 -11.32
C LEU A 2 -3.31 4.51 -10.39
N SER A 3 -2.55 3.46 -10.69
CA SER A 3 -1.37 3.09 -9.91
C SER A 3 -0.33 2.35 -10.76
N LEU A 4 0.93 2.48 -10.37
CA LEU A 4 2.02 1.65 -10.88
C LEU A 4 2.12 0.36 -10.08
N ARG A 5 2.34 -0.75 -10.76
CA ARG A 5 2.45 -2.08 -10.16
C ARG A 5 3.56 -2.88 -10.83
N PRO A 6 4.31 -3.71 -10.08
CA PRO A 6 5.24 -4.67 -10.67
C PRO A 6 4.51 -5.64 -11.60
N SER A 7 5.12 -5.95 -12.74
CA SER A 7 4.65 -6.96 -13.68
C SER A 7 5.84 -7.84 -14.10
N PRO A 8 5.87 -9.15 -13.75
CA PRO A 8 4.87 -9.87 -12.94
C PRO A 8 4.88 -9.44 -11.45
N PRO A 9 3.85 -9.82 -10.66
CA PRO A 9 3.83 -9.61 -9.22
C PRO A 9 5.07 -10.20 -8.51
N LEU A 10 5.64 -9.47 -7.56
CA LEU A 10 6.86 -9.85 -6.84
C LEU A 10 6.55 -10.46 -5.48
N HIS A 11 6.73 -11.78 -5.36
CA HIS A 11 6.46 -12.53 -4.12
C HIS A 11 7.32 -12.03 -2.93
N GLY A 12 8.60 -11.75 -3.15
CA GLY A 12 9.50 -11.25 -2.11
C GLY A 12 9.05 -9.91 -1.52
N LEU A 13 8.46 -9.04 -2.35
CA LEU A 13 7.92 -7.75 -1.89
C LEU A 13 6.66 -7.94 -1.04
N ASN A 14 5.78 -8.88 -1.41
CA ASN A 14 4.61 -9.21 -0.60
C ASN A 14 5.03 -9.85 0.74
N GLN A 15 6.06 -10.70 0.75
CA GLN A 15 6.63 -11.25 1.97
C GLN A 15 7.23 -10.17 2.87
N LEU A 16 7.98 -9.22 2.30
CA LEU A 16 8.51 -8.08 3.06
C LEU A 16 7.38 -7.29 3.73
N ALA A 17 6.33 -6.94 2.96
CA ALA A 17 5.17 -6.24 3.49
C ALA A 17 4.47 -7.05 4.60
N GLN A 18 4.35 -8.36 4.43
CA GLN A 18 3.80 -9.27 5.44
C GLN A 18 4.61 -9.24 6.73
N GLN A 19 5.94 -9.36 6.64
CA GLN A 19 6.84 -9.32 7.80
C GLN A 19 6.76 -7.98 8.53
N CYS A 20 6.64 -6.87 7.81
CA CYS A 20 6.41 -5.56 8.41
C CYS A 20 5.09 -5.55 9.21
N VAL A 21 3.97 -6.03 8.63
CA VAL A 21 2.70 -6.07 9.36
C VAL A 21 2.80 -6.93 10.62
N ILE A 22 3.39 -8.13 10.53
CA ILE A 22 3.54 -9.04 11.68
C ILE A 22 4.41 -8.42 12.77
N SER A 23 5.58 -7.88 12.39
CA SER A 23 6.58 -7.39 13.34
C SER A 23 6.15 -6.09 14.02
N PHE A 24 5.41 -5.23 13.31
CA PHE A 24 5.00 -3.93 13.82
C PHE A 24 3.59 -3.89 14.45
N ASP A 25 2.77 -4.94 14.29
CA ASP A 25 1.42 -4.99 14.88
C ASP A 25 1.39 -4.76 16.41
N PRO A 26 2.35 -5.26 17.22
CA PRO A 26 2.38 -4.98 18.66
C PRO A 26 2.52 -3.50 19.04
N PHE A 27 3.07 -2.66 18.15
CA PHE A 27 3.23 -1.22 18.38
C PHE A 27 2.01 -0.41 17.95
N ARG A 28 1.08 -1.03 17.20
CA ARG A 28 -0.11 -0.37 16.67
C ARG A 28 -1.16 -0.23 17.77
N LYS A 29 -1.83 0.93 17.81
CA LYS A 29 -3.05 1.09 18.59
C LYS A 29 -4.16 0.19 18.02
N ALA A 30 -4.84 -0.56 18.88
CA ALA A 30 -6.00 -1.37 18.47
C ALA A 30 -7.05 -0.50 17.77
N ALA A 31 -7.65 -1.04 16.71
CA ALA A 31 -8.70 -0.35 15.96
C ALA A 31 -9.94 -0.22 16.83
N THR A 32 -10.56 0.96 16.81
CA THR A 32 -11.82 1.21 17.51
C THR A 32 -12.98 0.50 16.80
N THR A 33 -14.05 0.19 17.54
CA THR A 33 -15.28 -0.38 16.96
C THR A 33 -15.79 0.43 15.78
N LYS A 34 -15.76 1.77 15.89
CA LYS A 34 -16.17 2.71 14.83
C LYS A 34 -15.32 2.56 13.56
N GLU A 35 -14.01 2.37 13.69
CA GLU A 35 -13.13 2.16 12.54
C GLU A 35 -13.38 0.82 11.86
N LEU A 36 -13.59 -0.24 12.64
CA LEU A 36 -13.92 -1.56 12.13
C LEU A 36 -15.26 -1.54 11.38
N GLU A 37 -16.31 -0.97 11.96
CA GLU A 37 -17.62 -0.82 11.32
C GLU A 37 -17.55 -0.01 10.03
N ARG A 38 -16.78 1.09 10.02
CA ARG A 38 -16.55 1.88 8.81
C ARG A 38 -15.90 1.05 7.71
N ARG A 39 -14.90 0.22 8.04
CA ARG A 39 -14.19 -0.63 7.06
C ARG A 39 -15.08 -1.77 6.55
N ARG A 40 -15.99 -2.30 7.37
CA ARG A 40 -16.96 -3.35 6.98
C ARG A 40 -17.97 -2.90 5.93
N LYS A 41 -18.24 -1.60 5.80
CA LYS A 41 -19.13 -1.05 4.75
C LYS A 41 -18.63 -1.30 3.33
N ALA A 42 -17.39 -1.77 3.16
CA ALA A 42 -16.81 -2.13 1.87
C ALA A 42 -17.23 -3.52 1.35
N ASN A 43 -18.22 -4.19 1.97
CA ASN A 43 -18.68 -5.54 1.60
C ASN A 43 -17.53 -6.56 1.57
N LEU A 44 -16.81 -6.64 2.69
CA LEU A 44 -15.65 -7.52 2.83
C LEU A 44 -16.05 -8.99 2.70
N THR A 45 -15.16 -9.78 2.07
CA THR A 45 -15.26 -11.24 2.13
C THR A 45 -15.03 -11.73 3.57
N PRO A 46 -15.43 -12.97 3.92
CA PRO A 46 -15.14 -13.53 5.26
C PRO A 46 -13.63 -13.53 5.59
N ALA A 47 -12.77 -13.80 4.60
CA ALA A 47 -11.32 -13.74 4.77
C ALA A 47 -10.82 -12.32 5.08
N GLN A 48 -11.32 -11.32 4.35
CA GLN A 48 -11.02 -9.92 4.57
C GLN A 48 -11.53 -9.42 5.93
N ASP A 49 -12.70 -9.87 6.40
CA ASP A 49 -13.18 -9.52 7.75
C ASP A 49 -12.29 -10.13 8.84
N HIS A 50 -11.83 -11.37 8.68
CA HIS A 50 -10.86 -11.98 9.59
C HIS A 50 -9.54 -11.18 9.65
N LEU A 51 -9.03 -10.74 8.49
CA LEU A 51 -7.84 -9.88 8.42
C LEU A 51 -8.09 -8.52 9.09
N LEU A 52 -9.26 -7.92 8.87
CA LEU A 52 -9.66 -6.68 9.54
C LEU A 52 -9.69 -6.84 11.07
N GLN A 53 -10.25 -7.93 11.58
CA GLN A 53 -10.29 -8.20 13.02
C GLN A 53 -8.89 -8.40 13.61
N ARG A 54 -8.04 -9.18 12.93
CA ARG A 54 -6.71 -9.53 13.41
C ARG A 54 -5.71 -8.37 13.29
N TRP A 55 -5.64 -7.74 12.12
CA TRP A 55 -4.59 -6.78 11.75
C TRP A 55 -5.09 -5.34 11.70
N GLY A 56 -6.38 -5.13 11.95
CA GLY A 56 -7.01 -3.82 11.86
C GLY A 56 -7.29 -3.36 10.44
N TYR A 57 -6.86 -4.06 9.37
CA TYR A 57 -7.07 -3.71 7.96
C TYR A 57 -7.33 -4.97 7.10
N PRO A 58 -8.25 -4.94 6.12
CA PRO A 58 -8.64 -6.15 5.39
C PRO A 58 -7.72 -6.52 4.22
N TYR A 59 -6.86 -5.61 3.75
CA TYR A 59 -6.05 -5.80 2.54
C TYR A 59 -4.56 -6.02 2.86
N VAL A 60 -4.29 -6.93 3.78
CA VAL A 60 -2.94 -7.34 4.22
C VAL A 60 -2.73 -8.84 3.93
N MET A 61 -1.52 -9.35 4.15
CA MET A 61 -1.20 -10.78 3.93
C MET A 61 -1.51 -11.17 2.47
N ASP A 62 -2.33 -12.20 2.26
CA ASP A 62 -2.70 -12.72 0.93
C ASP A 62 -3.54 -11.73 0.10
N GLU A 63 -4.14 -10.73 0.72
CA GLU A 63 -4.89 -9.65 0.05
C GLU A 63 -3.99 -8.47 -0.35
N PHE A 64 -2.74 -8.44 0.10
CA PHE A 64 -1.83 -7.33 -0.20
C PHE A 64 -1.37 -7.36 -1.67
N ARG A 65 -1.41 -6.19 -2.32
CA ARG A 65 -0.88 -5.98 -3.67
C ARG A 65 -0.09 -4.68 -3.68
N PHE A 66 1.23 -4.78 -3.82
CA PHE A 66 2.06 -3.58 -3.91
C PHE A 66 1.64 -2.72 -5.11
N HIS A 67 1.48 -1.42 -4.85
CA HIS A 67 1.20 -0.43 -5.87
C HIS A 67 1.69 0.95 -5.41
N ILE A 68 2.03 1.81 -6.36
CA ILE A 68 2.30 3.23 -6.14
C ILE A 68 1.12 4.00 -6.72
N THR A 69 0.33 4.62 -5.86
CA THR A 69 -0.84 5.42 -6.27
C THR A 69 -0.39 6.64 -7.06
N LEU A 70 -0.96 6.82 -8.25
CA LEU A 70 -0.75 8.02 -9.08
C LEU A 70 -1.89 9.03 -8.94
N THR A 71 -3.11 8.56 -8.74
CA THR A 71 -4.31 9.42 -8.72
C THR A 71 -5.30 9.02 -7.65
N GLY A 72 -6.28 9.89 -7.39
CA GLY A 72 -7.51 9.55 -6.67
C GLY A 72 -8.47 8.73 -7.53
N ARG A 73 -9.76 8.70 -7.13
CA ARG A 73 -10.80 8.12 -8.00
C ARG A 73 -10.95 8.98 -9.25
N VAL A 74 -11.00 8.31 -10.40
CA VAL A 74 -11.20 8.85 -11.74
C VAL A 74 -12.11 7.88 -12.48
N ASP A 75 -12.90 8.38 -13.43
CA ASP A 75 -13.68 7.52 -14.33
C ASP A 75 -12.81 6.94 -15.46
N ASP A 76 -13.40 6.09 -16.30
CA ASP A 76 -12.66 5.38 -17.35
C ASP A 76 -12.13 6.33 -18.44
N SER A 77 -12.86 7.39 -18.77
CA SER A 77 -12.44 8.36 -19.78
C SER A 77 -11.27 9.21 -19.27
N GLU A 78 -11.36 9.69 -18.02
CA GLU A 78 -10.27 10.39 -17.34
C GLU A 78 -9.04 9.48 -17.20
N ALA A 79 -9.25 8.21 -16.85
CA ALA A 79 -8.16 7.24 -16.71
C ALA A 79 -7.39 7.07 -18.03
N GLU A 80 -8.08 6.90 -19.16
CA GLU A 80 -7.44 6.79 -20.48
C GLU A 80 -6.64 8.05 -20.84
N GLN A 81 -7.20 9.23 -20.61
CA GLN A 81 -6.52 10.50 -20.87
C GLN A 81 -5.24 10.64 -20.02
N ILE A 82 -5.32 10.33 -18.73
CA ILE A 82 -4.18 10.40 -17.81
C ILE A 82 -3.10 9.37 -18.21
N ILE A 83 -3.49 8.15 -18.55
CA ILE A 83 -2.55 7.12 -19.03
C ILE A 83 -1.82 7.62 -20.27
N ASN A 84 -2.55 8.11 -21.28
CA ASN A 84 -1.96 8.60 -22.52
C ASN A 84 -1.00 9.79 -22.30
N ALA A 85 -1.33 10.69 -21.38
CA ALA A 85 -0.49 11.83 -21.04
C ALA A 85 0.78 11.44 -20.26
N LEU A 86 0.68 10.48 -19.34
CA LEU A 86 1.81 10.09 -18.49
C LEU A 86 2.74 9.06 -19.13
N LYS A 87 2.22 8.23 -20.05
CA LYS A 87 2.97 7.13 -20.67
C LYS A 87 4.32 7.55 -21.26
N PRO A 88 4.45 8.65 -22.04
CA PRO A 88 5.74 9.05 -22.60
C PRO A 88 6.80 9.41 -21.54
N ALA A 89 6.38 9.92 -20.39
CA ALA A 89 7.28 10.29 -19.30
C ALA A 89 7.61 9.09 -18.38
N LEU A 90 6.68 8.15 -18.22
CA LEU A 90 6.84 7.00 -17.35
C LEU A 90 7.53 5.82 -18.03
N ASP A 91 7.23 5.53 -19.30
CA ASP A 91 7.81 4.37 -20.00
C ASP A 91 9.35 4.31 -19.91
N PRO A 92 10.12 5.41 -20.05
CA PRO A 92 11.57 5.41 -19.87
C PRO A 92 12.04 5.17 -18.42
N LEU A 93 11.21 5.47 -17.42
CA LEU A 93 11.55 5.27 -16.00
C LEU A 93 11.22 3.86 -15.52
N LEU A 94 10.39 3.13 -16.26
CA LEU A 94 9.89 1.80 -15.90
C LEU A 94 10.59 0.67 -16.66
N SER A 95 11.62 0.99 -17.45
CA SER A 95 12.39 0.01 -18.24
C SER A 95 13.29 -0.88 -17.39
N ASP A 96 13.82 -0.33 -16.28
CA ASP A 96 14.75 -1.03 -15.41
C ASP A 96 14.09 -1.41 -14.07
N PRO A 97 14.49 -2.55 -13.46
CA PRO A 97 14.04 -2.91 -12.14
C PRO A 97 14.42 -1.87 -11.08
N PHE A 98 13.48 -1.55 -10.20
CA PHE A 98 13.75 -0.72 -9.02
C PHE A 98 14.38 -1.57 -7.92
N ILE A 99 15.45 -1.06 -7.31
CA ILE A 99 16.06 -1.66 -6.13
C ILE A 99 15.38 -1.06 -4.90
N ILE A 100 14.76 -1.91 -4.08
CA ILE A 100 14.25 -1.53 -2.77
C ILE A 100 15.41 -1.69 -1.78
N ASN A 101 16.07 -0.57 -1.47
CA ASN A 101 17.27 -0.56 -0.63
C ASN A 101 17.02 -0.03 0.79
N GLU A 102 15.85 0.53 1.07
CA GLU A 102 15.51 1.10 2.36
C GLU A 102 14.05 0.81 2.75
N LEU A 103 13.80 0.67 4.05
CA LEU A 103 12.48 0.81 4.67
C LEU A 103 12.45 2.08 5.51
N ALA A 104 11.34 2.80 5.45
CA ALA A 104 11.11 3.98 6.28
C ALA A 104 9.95 3.74 7.26
N LEU A 105 10.17 4.03 8.54
CA LEU A 105 9.09 4.20 9.50
C LEU A 105 8.61 5.65 9.39
N ALA A 106 7.31 5.83 9.11
CA ALA A 106 6.70 7.14 8.97
C ALA A 106 5.55 7.33 9.97
N ALA A 107 5.29 8.58 10.35
CA ALA A 107 4.17 8.96 11.19
C ALA A 107 3.39 10.12 10.57
N GLU A 108 2.06 10.08 10.74
CA GLU A 108 1.18 11.19 10.39
C GLU A 108 1.24 12.24 11.52
N ARG A 109 1.54 13.48 11.15
CA ARG A 109 1.57 14.62 12.07
C ARG A 109 0.16 15.16 12.29
N ALA A 110 0.02 16.05 13.27
CA ALA A 110 -1.26 16.69 13.59
C ALA A 110 -1.86 17.51 12.42
N ASP A 111 -1.05 17.92 11.45
CA ASP A 111 -1.48 18.63 10.24
C ASP A 111 -1.87 17.68 9.07
N GLY A 112 -1.88 16.37 9.30
CA GLY A 112 -2.23 15.35 8.32
C GLY A 112 -1.12 15.00 7.32
N GLN A 113 0.08 15.59 7.46
CA GLN A 113 1.23 15.24 6.63
C GLN A 113 2.06 14.14 7.27
N PHE A 114 2.68 13.29 6.46
CA PHE A 114 3.61 12.27 6.95
C PHE A 114 5.02 12.82 7.10
N CYS A 115 5.72 12.42 8.16
CA CYS A 115 7.16 12.58 8.30
C CYS A 115 7.84 11.22 8.48
N ILE A 116 9.11 11.13 8.10
CA ILE A 116 9.94 9.94 8.32
C ILE A 116 10.56 10.05 9.71
N LEU A 117 10.36 9.01 10.52
CA LEU A 117 10.95 8.86 11.84
C LEU A 117 12.30 8.16 11.78
N GLU A 118 12.39 7.10 10.98
CA GLU A 118 13.59 6.27 10.86
C GLU A 118 13.69 5.65 9.47
N ARG A 119 14.94 5.39 9.04
CA ARG A 119 15.26 4.63 7.83
C ARG A 119 16.16 3.45 8.20
N ALA A 120 15.84 2.29 7.67
CA ALA A 120 16.67 1.10 7.77
C ALA A 120 17.13 0.68 6.37
N ASN A 121 18.44 0.54 6.19
CA ASN A 121 19.01 -0.01 4.97
C ASN A 121 18.71 -1.51 4.87
N LEU A 122 18.28 -1.95 3.70
CA LEU A 122 18.05 -3.35 3.35
C LEU A 122 19.23 -3.96 2.59
N LEU A 123 20.12 -3.13 2.06
CA LEU A 123 21.37 -3.56 1.44
C LEU A 123 22.48 -3.45 2.49
N ALA A 124 23.20 -4.56 2.67
CA ALA A 124 24.37 -4.65 3.55
C ALA A 124 25.57 -3.86 2.98
#